data_AF-A0A9X7GKI7-F1
#
_entry.id   AF-A0A9X7GKI7-F1
#
_cell.length_a   1.000
_cell.length_b   1.000
_cell.length_c   1.000
_cell.angle_alpha   90.00
_cell.angle_beta   90.00
_cell.angle_gamma   90.00
#
_symmetry.space_group_name_H-M   'P 1'
#
loop_
_entity.id
_entity.type
_entity.pdbx_description
1 polymer ?
#
loop_
_entity_poly.entity_id
_entity_poly.type
_entity_poly.pdbx_seq_one_letter_code
_entity_poly.pdbx_strand_id
1 'polypeptide(L)' 'MKMEKYKKISLADMLVLIANGEFNEIYLQQKSTGLVKTIDCNWKLNKFVKYKFFKREGVE' A
#
# COMPACT_ATOMS: atom_id res chain seq x y z
N MET A 1 -20.46 -1.28 11.37
CA MET A 1 -19.66 -0.53 10.37
C MET A 1 -18.23 -1.08 10.46
N LYS A 2 -17.80 -1.91 9.49
CA LYS A 2 -16.46 -2.55 9.54
C LYS A 2 -15.41 -1.47 9.22
N MET A 3 -14.64 -1.02 10.22
CA MET A 3 -13.50 -0.14 9.99
C MET A 3 -12.33 -0.97 9.47
N GLU A 4 -11.98 -0.77 8.20
CA GLU A 4 -10.78 -1.36 7.63
C GLU A 4 -9.54 -0.79 8.32
N LYS A 5 -8.70 -1.66 8.88
CA LYS A 5 -7.43 -1.27 9.50
C LYS A 5 -6.31 -1.39 8.49
N TYR A 6 -5.46 -0.35 8.46
CA TYR A 6 -4.31 -0.28 7.57
C TYR A 6 -3.05 -0.10 8.41
N LYS A 7 -2.07 -0.98 8.22
CA LYS A 7 -0.77 -0.92 8.87
C LYS A 7 0.25 -0.35 7.92
N LYS A 8 0.98 0.66 8.37
CA LYS A 8 2.12 1.19 7.59
C LYS A 8 3.20 0.11 7.49
N ILE A 9 3.66 -0.16 6.28
CA ILE A 9 4.72 -1.13 5.99
C ILE A 9 5.95 -0.42 5.39
N SER A 10 7.11 -1.08 5.46
CA SER A 10 8.33 -0.56 4.83
C SER A 10 8.34 -0.87 3.32
N LEU A 11 9.29 -0.26 2.62
CA LEU A 11 9.56 -0.59 1.22
C LEU A 11 9.96 -2.06 1.04
N ALA A 12 10.76 -2.61 1.96
CA ALA A 12 11.18 -4.00 1.91
C ALA A 12 9.98 -4.96 2.05
N ASP A 13 9.11 -4.71 3.03
CA ASP A 13 7.87 -5.49 3.21
C ASP A 13 7.00 -5.44 1.96
N MET A 14 6.85 -4.27 1.35
CA MET A 14 6.09 -4.10 0.12
C MET A 14 6.67 -4.94 -1.02
N LEU A 15 8.00 -4.94 -1.20
CA LEU A 15 8.66 -5.73 -2.22
C LEU A 15 8.49 -7.23 -2.00
N VAL A 16 8.51 -7.69 -0.74
CA VAL A 16 8.22 -9.08 -0.37
C VAL A 16 6.77 -9.44 -0.74
N LEU A 17 5.79 -8.59 -0.41
CA LEU A 17 4.38 -8.82 -0.77
C LEU A 17 4.17 -8.86 -2.29
N ILE A 18 4.86 -8.01 -3.05
CA ILE A 18 4.84 -8.06 -4.52
C ILE A 18 5.45 -9.38 -5.02
N ALA A 19 6.59 -9.80 -4.47
CA ALA A 19 7.26 -11.05 -4.85
C ALA A 19 6.38 -12.28 -4.55
N ASN A 20 5.58 -12.23 -3.49
CA ASN A 20 4.61 -13.26 -3.12
C ASN A 20 3.29 -13.18 -3.91
N GLY A 21 3.10 -12.19 -4.78
CA GLY A 21 1.86 -12.00 -5.54
C GLY A 21 0.71 -11.36 -4.74
N GLU A 22 0.96 -10.89 -3.53
CA GLU A 22 -0.02 -10.23 -2.63
C GLU A 22 -0.16 -8.72 -2.89
N PHE A 23 0.12 -8.26 -4.11
CA PHE A 23 0.12 -6.83 -4.46
C PHE A 23 -1.25 -6.16 -4.32
N ASN A 24 -2.34 -6.94 -4.31
CA ASN A 24 -3.72 -6.47 -4.12
C ASN A 24 -3.99 -5.96 -2.70
N GLU A 25 -3.15 -6.31 -1.73
CA GLU A 25 -3.29 -5.90 -0.33
C GLU A 25 -2.48 -4.65 0.01
N ILE A 26 -1.80 -4.07 -0.98
CA ILE A 26 -0.88 -2.94 -0.80
C ILE A 26 -1.56 -1.63 -1.21
N TYR A 27 -1.50 -0.66 -0.31
CA TYR A 27 -2.07 0.66 -0.45
C TYR A 27 -0.97 1.73 -0.33
N LEU A 28 -1.13 2.81 -1.10
CA LEU A 28 -0.26 3.98 -1.13
C LEU A 28 -1.02 5.17 -0.57
N GLN A 29 -0.41 5.92 0.35
CA GLN A 29 -0.97 7.19 0.78
C GLN A 29 -0.57 8.29 -0.19
N GLN A 30 -1.55 8.83 -0.92
CA GLN A 30 -1.36 10.06 -1.69
C GLN A 30 -1.53 11.28 -0.77
N LYS A 31 -0.76 12.34 -1.01
CA LYS A 31 -0.70 13.54 -0.15
C LYS A 31 -2.05 14.22 0.09
N SER A 32 -3.05 14.02 -0.78
CA SER A 32 -4.30 14.77 -0.75
C SER A 32 -5.58 13.93 -0.84
N THR A 33 -5.47 12.63 -1.13
CA THR A 33 -6.63 11.81 -1.56
C THR A 33 -6.87 10.57 -0.70
N GLY A 34 -6.03 10.33 0.32
CA GLY A 34 -6.13 9.15 1.18
C GLY A 34 -5.34 7.95 0.67
N LEU A 35 -5.76 6.75 1.08
CA LEU A 35 -5.14 5.48 0.68
C LEU A 35 -5.71 5.01 -0.66
N VAL A 36 -4.83 4.74 -1.62
CA VAL A 36 -5.17 4.23 -2.95
C VAL A 36 -4.49 2.89 -3.13
N LYS A 37 -5.16 1.92 -3.74
CA LYS A 37 -4.51 0.64 -4.05
C LYS A 37 -3.33 0.85 -4.99
N THR A 38 -2.29 0.05 -4.78
CA THR A 38 -1.06 0.12 -5.57
C THR A 38 -1.30 -0.18 -7.05
N ILE A 39 -2.29 -1.03 -7.36
CA ILE A 39 -2.67 -1.41 -8.74
C ILE A 39 -3.36 -0.29 -9.52
N ASP A 40 -4.14 0.55 -8.84
CA ASP A 40 -4.91 1.65 -9.46
C ASP A 40 -4.04 2.89 -9.67
N CYS A 41 -2.83 2.89 -9.11
CA CYS A 41 -1.93 4.00 -9.18
C CYS A 41 -0.91 3.76 -10.29
N ASN A 42 -0.80 4.68 -11.25
CA ASN A 42 0.26 4.66 -12.25
C ASN A 42 1.52 5.33 -11.65
N TRP A 43 2.20 4.63 -10.74
CA TRP A 43 3.37 5.16 -10.04
C TRP A 43 4.66 4.85 -10.80
N LYS A 44 5.54 5.86 -10.88
CA LYS A 44 6.90 5.72 -11.42
C LYS A 44 7.86 5.39 -10.28
N LEU A 45 8.79 4.45 -10.50
CA LEU A 45 9.85 4.07 -9.53
C LEU A 45 10.60 5.27 -8.94
N ASN A 46 10.82 6.34 -9.71
CA ASN A 46 11.48 7.56 -9.22
C ASN A 46 10.65 8.37 -8.18
N LYS A 47 9.39 8.01 -7.96
CA LYS A 47 8.52 8.63 -6.95
C LYS A 47 8.32 7.74 -5.72
N PHE A 48 8.88 6.54 -5.70
CA PHE A 48 8.61 5.54 -4.66
C PHE A 48 9.01 5.98 -3.26
N VAL A 49 10.16 6.66 -3.15
CA VAL A 49 10.67 7.22 -1.90
C VAL A 49 9.75 8.29 -1.29
N LYS A 50 8.80 8.83 -2.07
CA LYS A 50 7.87 9.88 -1.64
C LYS A 50 6.53 9.33 -1.14
N TYR A 51 6.27 8.04 -1.31
CA TYR A 51 5.03 7.40 -0.86
C TYR A 51 5.23 6.68 0.47
N LYS A 52 4.17 6.68 1.28
CA LYS A 52 4.05 5.78 2.43
C LYS A 52 3.22 4.57 2.01
N PHE A 53 3.71 3.38 2.35
CA PHE A 53 3.09 2.11 2.01
C PHE A 53 2.28 1.58 3.19
N PHE A 54 1.15 0.95 2.89
CA PHE A 54 0.26 0.37 3.87
C PHE A 54 -0.20 -1.01 3.40
N LYS A 55 -0.27 -1.97 4.32
CA LYS A 55 -0.95 -3.26 4.11
C LYS A 55 -2.31 -3.21 4.80
N ARG A 56 -3.34 -3.80 4.18
CA ARG A 56 -4.62 -4.04 4.84
C ARG A 56 -4.45 -5.14 5.88
N GLU A 57 -4.72 -4.85 7.15
CA GLU A 57 -4.90 -5.90 8.15
C GLU A 57 -6.39 -6.26 8.19
N GLY A 58 -6.68 -7.56 8.04
CA GLY A 58 -8.04 -8.08 8.07
C GLY A 58 -8.80 -7.63 9.32
N VAL A 59 -10.11 -7.46 9.16
CA VAL A 59 -11.04 -7.11 10.23
C VAL A 59 -11.42 -8.40 10.95
N GLU A 60 -11.06 -8.52 12.23
CA GLU A 60 -11.63 -9.52 13.15
C GLU A 60 -13.13 -9.24 13.36
#